data_AF-A0A1J4TAN0-F1
#
_entry.id   AF-A0A1J4TAN0-F1
#
_cell.length_a   1.000
_cell.length_b   1.000
_cell.length_c   1.000
_cell.angle_alpha   90.00
_cell.angle_beta   90.00
_cell.angle_gamma   90.00
#
_symmetry.space_group_name_H-M   'P 1'
#
loop_
_entity.id
_entity.type
_entity.pdbx_description
1 polymer ?
#
loop_
_entity_poly.entity_id
_entity_poly.type
_entity_poly.pdbx_seq_one_letter_code
_entity_poly.pdbx_strand_id
1 'polypeptide(L)'
;MAFANSGCQAQNEVDDKQAMAMIKEFYTVYNTEWATNKNITLKNNLDSLQDKYCIARLINKLREPYLDHDMFIKDLNTDVEHLTTLTITKDSIKANT
;
A
#
# COMPACT_ATOMS: atom_id res chain seq x y z
N MET A 1 25.22 -16.98 -37.83
CA MET A 1 24.48 -17.36 -36.60
C MET A 1 23.91 -16.09 -36.01
N ALA A 2 22.59 -15.91 -36.12
CA ALA A 2 21.91 -14.77 -35.54
C ALA A 2 21.40 -15.19 -34.15
N PHE A 3 21.97 -14.61 -33.09
CA PHE A 3 21.45 -14.76 -31.75
C PHE A 3 20.24 -13.83 -31.63
N ALA A 4 19.04 -14.42 -31.62
CA ALA A 4 17.81 -13.71 -31.33
C ALA A 4 17.91 -13.13 -29.92
N ASN A 5 18.02 -11.80 -29.83
CA ASN A 5 17.87 -11.06 -28.59
C ASN A 5 16.41 -11.15 -28.15
N SER A 6 16.06 -12.20 -27.41
CA SER A 6 14.79 -12.26 -26.69
C SER A 6 14.85 -11.26 -25.55
N GLY A 7 14.38 -10.04 -25.82
CA GLY A 7 14.21 -9.00 -24.80
C GLY A 7 13.38 -9.54 -23.64
N CYS A 8 13.98 -9.58 -22.45
CA CYS A 8 13.35 -9.98 -21.21
C CYS A 8 12.16 -9.05 -20.89
N GLN A 9 10.94 -9.46 -21.22
CA GLN A 9 9.71 -8.87 -20.67
C GLN A 9 9.30 -9.53 -19.34
N ALA A 10 9.86 -10.70 -19.01
CA ALA A 10 9.50 -11.48 -17.83
C ALA A 10 9.96 -10.88 -16.48
N GLN A 11 10.96 -9.99 -16.48
CA GLN A 11 11.47 -9.38 -15.24
C GLN A 11 10.47 -8.37 -14.67
N ASN A 12 9.80 -7.60 -15.53
CA ASN A 12 8.83 -6.58 -15.09
C ASN A 12 7.58 -7.18 -14.43
N GLU A 13 7.10 -8.33 -14.91
CA GLU A 13 5.90 -8.97 -14.34
C GLU A 13 6.12 -9.51 -12.93
N VAL A 14 7.34 -9.98 -12.62
CA VAL A 14 7.68 -10.47 -11.27
C VAL A 14 7.74 -9.30 -10.29
N ASP A 15 8.37 -8.20 -10.70
CA ASP A 15 8.47 -6.98 -9.88
C ASP A 15 7.09 -6.37 -9.62
N ASP A 16 6.21 -6.34 -10.63
CA ASP A 16 4.84 -5.85 -10.48
C ASP A 16 4.03 -6.69 -9.49
N LYS A 17 4.13 -8.03 -9.57
CA LYS A 17 3.44 -8.93 -8.63
C LYS A 17 3.95 -8.74 -7.22
N GLN A 18 5.25 -8.56 -7.03
CA GLN A 18 5.85 -8.32 -5.73
C GLN A 18 5.40 -6.97 -5.15
N ALA A 19 5.40 -5.91 -5.97
CA ALA A 19 4.91 -4.59 -5.55
C ALA A 19 3.42 -4.63 -5.17
N MET A 20 2.59 -5.28 -5.98
CA MET A 20 1.17 -5.46 -5.69
C MET A 20 0.95 -6.28 -4.41
N ALA A 21 1.74 -7.33 -4.18
CA ALA A 21 1.68 -8.13 -2.96
C ALA A 21 2.05 -7.30 -1.73
N MET A 22 3.12 -6.50 -1.80
CA MET A 22 3.53 -5.61 -0.71
C MET A 22 2.45 -4.56 -0.40
N ILE A 23 1.84 -3.95 -1.42
CA ILE A 23 0.75 -2.99 -1.22
C ILE A 23 -0.46 -3.70 -0.60
N LYS A 24 -0.77 -4.93 -1.02
CA LYS A 24 -1.87 -5.73 -0.45
C LYS A 24 -1.64 -6.02 1.02
N GLU A 25 -0.42 -6.43 1.35
CA GLU A 25 -0.01 -6.72 2.71
C GLU A 25 -0.14 -5.48 3.59
N PHE A 26 0.39 -4.33 3.15
CA PHE A 26 0.27 -3.06 3.85
C PHE A 26 -1.20 -2.73 4.16
N TYR A 27 -2.06 -2.70 3.14
CA TYR A 27 -3.48 -2.37 3.35
C TYR A 27 -4.20 -3.41 4.21
N THR A 28 -3.83 -4.68 4.12
CA THR A 28 -4.43 -5.74 4.94
C THR A 28 -4.09 -5.52 6.41
N VAL A 29 -2.81 -5.35 6.74
CA VAL A 29 -2.36 -5.15 8.13
C VAL A 29 -2.87 -3.82 8.68
N TYR A 30 -2.81 -2.74 7.88
CA TYR A 30 -3.27 -1.42 8.27
C TYR A 30 -4.75 -1.40 8.62
N ASN A 31 -5.62 -1.91 7.73
CA ASN A 31 -7.07 -1.95 7.98
C ASN A 31 -7.40 -2.93 9.12
N THR A 32 -6.68 -4.05 9.26
CA THR A 32 -6.88 -4.96 10.39
C THR A 32 -6.57 -4.28 11.72
N GLU A 33 -5.45 -3.56 11.81
CA GLU A 33 -5.06 -2.81 13.00
C GLU A 33 -6.11 -1.76 13.33
N TRP A 34 -6.55 -1.00 12.33
CA TRP A 34 -7.60 0.00 12.45
C TRP A 34 -8.93 -0.59 12.97
N ALA A 35 -9.38 -1.70 12.38
CA ALA A 35 -10.67 -2.31 12.69
C ALA A 35 -10.69 -3.03 14.06
N THR A 36 -9.55 -3.57 14.50
CA THR A 36 -9.48 -4.45 15.67
C THR A 36 -8.87 -3.79 16.91
N ASN A 37 -7.98 -2.81 16.75
CA ASN A 37 -7.33 -2.15 17.88
C ASN A 37 -8.14 -0.95 18.39
N LYS A 38 -8.80 -1.14 19.54
CA LYS A 38 -9.58 -0.11 20.23
C LYS A 38 -8.81 0.57 21.36
N ASN A 39 -7.51 0.31 21.48
CA ASN A 39 -6.68 0.80 22.58
C ASN A 39 -5.99 2.11 22.21
N ILE A 40 -5.47 2.79 23.23
CA ILE A 40 -4.66 4.03 23.09
C ILE A 40 -3.40 3.83 22.21
N THR A 41 -2.98 2.59 21.99
CA THR A 41 -1.81 2.23 21.18
C THR A 41 -2.07 2.28 19.68
N LEU A 42 -3.34 2.37 19.24
CA LEU A 42 -3.71 2.33 17.81
C LEU A 42 -2.84 3.29 16.98
N LYS A 43 -2.74 4.55 17.40
CA LYS A 43 -1.97 5.57 16.67
C LYS A 43 -0.50 5.18 16.49
N ASN A 44 0.15 4.70 17.55
CA ASN A 44 1.56 4.31 17.49
C ASN A 44 1.78 3.09 16.59
N ASN A 45 0.84 2.15 16.60
CA ASN A 45 0.90 0.97 15.74
C ASN A 45 0.71 1.34 14.27
N LEU A 46 -0.26 2.20 13.96
CA LEU A 46 -0.47 2.74 12.60
C LEU A 46 0.76 3.53 12.13
N ASP A 47 1.35 4.37 12.98
CA ASP A 47 2.58 5.10 12.65
C ASP A 47 3.74 4.14 12.35
N SER A 48 3.90 3.08 13.14
CA SER A 48 4.94 2.06 12.92
C SER A 48 4.74 1.31 11.60
N LEU A 49 3.48 1.04 11.21
CA LEU A 49 3.15 0.45 9.92
C LEU A 49 3.48 1.41 8.78
N GLN A 50 3.16 2.69 8.92
CA GLN A 50 3.52 3.71 7.93
C GLN A 50 5.03 3.79 7.76
N ASP A 51 5.79 3.84 8.85
CA ASP A 51 7.26 3.89 8.80
C ASP A 51 7.88 2.63 8.16
N LYS A 52 7.25 1.46 8.32
CA LYS A 52 7.71 0.19 7.73
C LYS A 52 7.48 0.12 6.22
N TYR A 53 6.33 0.57 5.72
CA TYR A 53 5.94 0.37 4.31
C TYR A 53 6.08 1.63 3.45
N CYS A 54 6.10 2.83 4.04
CA CYS A 54 6.13 4.09 3.31
C CYS A 54 7.49 4.77 3.42
N ILE A 55 7.90 5.46 2.36
CA ILE A 55 9.06 6.34 2.42
C ILE A 55 8.73 7.60 3.25
N ALA A 56 9.71 8.12 3.98
CA ALA A 56 9.54 9.33 4.81
C ALA A 56 8.97 10.52 4.04
N ARG A 57 9.30 10.68 2.75
CA ARG A 57 8.75 11.73 1.89
C ARG A 57 7.23 11.62 1.73
N LEU A 58 6.70 10.39 1.64
CA LEU A 58 5.26 10.17 1.57
C LEU A 58 4.63 10.51 2.92
N ILE A 59 5.15 9.97 4.01
CA ILE A 59 4.66 10.23 5.37
C ILE A 59 4.62 11.74 5.68
N ASN A 60 5.66 12.49 5.30
CA ASN A 60 5.70 13.93 5.51
C ASN A 60 4.66 14.70 4.68
N LYS A 61 4.36 14.27 3.45
CA LYS A 61 3.25 14.83 2.65
C LYS A 61 1.89 14.53 3.25
N LEU A 62 1.80 13.40 3.94
CA LEU A 62 0.58 12.89 4.53
C LEU A 62 0.30 13.55 5.90
N ARG A 63 1.33 14.01 6.63
CA ARG A 63 1.19 14.74 7.91
C ARG A 63 0.64 16.17 7.79
N GLU A 64 -0.12 16.48 6.73
CA GLU A 64 -0.78 17.78 6.61
C GLU A 64 -1.78 17.98 7.77
N PRO A 65 -1.68 19.10 8.51
CA PRO A 65 -2.30 19.24 9.84
C PRO A 65 -3.83 19.41 9.86
N TYR A 66 -4.55 19.21 8.75
CA TYR A 66 -5.96 19.58 8.62
C TYR A 66 -6.84 18.53 7.95
N LEU A 67 -6.48 17.25 8.06
CA LEU A 67 -7.33 16.19 7.56
C LEU A 67 -8.27 15.72 8.66
N ASP A 68 -9.56 15.76 8.36
CA ASP A 68 -10.62 15.23 9.21
C ASP A 68 -10.73 13.70 9.12
N HIS A 69 -9.95 13.06 8.24
CA HIS A 69 -9.96 11.63 7.95
C HIS A 69 -8.54 11.06 7.80
N ASP A 70 -8.41 9.73 7.85
CA ASP A 70 -7.16 9.02 7.57
C ASP A 70 -6.94 8.94 6.04
N MET A 71 -5.77 9.32 5.52
CA MET A 71 -5.57 9.38 4.06
C MET A 71 -5.36 8.04 3.38
N PHE A 72 -4.97 7.01 4.12
CA PHE A 72 -4.75 5.69 3.52
C PHE A 72 -6.10 5.03 3.24
N ILE A 73 -7.04 5.14 4.16
CA ILE A 73 -8.41 4.61 3.99
C ILE A 73 -9.40 5.64 3.42
N LYS A 74 -9.04 6.93 3.45
CA LYS A 74 -9.88 8.08 3.07
C LYS A 74 -11.22 8.13 3.82
N ASP A 75 -11.19 7.74 5.08
CA ASP A 75 -12.36 7.63 5.94
C ASP A 75 -11.95 7.88 7.41
N LEU A 76 -12.95 8.00 8.28
CA LEU A 76 -12.79 8.11 9.73
C LEU A 76 -12.47 6.77 10.38
N ASN A 77 -12.91 5.65 9.79
CA ASN A 77 -12.66 4.31 10.25
C ASN A 77 -12.81 3.28 9.13
N THR A 78 -12.50 2.01 9.42
CA THR A 78 -12.77 0.88 8.54
C THR A 78 -13.17 -0.34 9.36
N ASP A 79 -13.62 -1.39 8.68
CA ASP A 79 -13.95 -2.67 9.27
C ASP A 79 -13.27 -3.83 8.53
N VAL A 80 -13.40 -5.03 9.07
CA VAL A 80 -12.81 -6.24 8.50
C VAL A 80 -13.49 -6.65 7.19
N GLU A 81 -14.75 -6.26 6.97
CA GLU A 81 -15.49 -6.61 5.75
C GLU A 81 -14.91 -5.89 4.52
N HIS A 82 -14.41 -4.66 4.69
CA HIS A 82 -13.71 -3.90 3.65
C HIS A 82 -12.45 -4.61 3.13
N LEU A 83 -11.84 -5.51 3.90
CA LEU A 83 -10.71 -6.32 3.41
C LEU A 83 -11.12 -7.29 2.30
N THR A 84 -12.37 -7.73 2.28
CA THR A 84 -12.88 -8.68 1.27
C THR A 84 -13.03 -8.04 -0.11
N THR A 85 -13.19 -6.71 -0.14
CA THR A 85 -13.34 -5.92 -1.37
C THR A 85 -12.04 -5.24 -1.80
N LEU A 86 -10.94 -5.42 -1.04
CA LEU A 86 -9.64 -4.84 -1.36
C LEU A 86 -9.10 -5.40 -2.68
N THR A 87 -9.03 -4.53 -3.68
CA THR A 87 -8.47 -4.82 -4.99
C THR A 87 -7.30 -3.88 -5.26
N ILE A 88 -6.24 -4.42 -5.86
CA ILE A 88 -5.08 -3.65 -6.30
C ILE A 88 -4.95 -3.91 -7.78
N THR A 89 -4.89 -2.83 -8.54
CA THR A 89 -4.75 -2.88 -9.98
C THR A 89 -3.62 -1.97 -10.38
N LYS A 90 -2.66 -2.52 -11.13
CA LYS A 90 -1.63 -1.71 -11.76
C LYS A 90 -2.30 -0.86 -12.84
N ASP A 91 -2.01 0.44 -12.83
CA ASP A 91 -2.39 1.33 -13.91
C ASP A 91 -1.64 0.89 -15.19
N SER A 92 -2.38 0.41 -16.18
CA SER A 92 -1.84 -0.11 -17.44
C SER A 92 -1.28 0.97 -18.36
N ILE A 93 -1.59 2.24 -18.09
CA ILE A 93 -1.19 3.38 -18.91
C ILE A 93 0.17 3.92 -18.48
N LYS A 94 0.54 3.74 -17.21
CA LYS A 94 1.75 4.32 -16.63
C LYS A 94 2.89 3.32 -16.58
N ALA A 95 3.93 3.58 -17.37
CA ALA A 95 5.16 2.79 -17.32
C ALA A 95 5.85 2.92 -15.95
N ASN A 96 6.45 1.83 -15.48
CA ASN A 96 7.34 1.83 -14.33
C ASN A 96 8.59 2.63 -14.74
N THR A 97 8.64 3.91 -14.40
CA THR A 97 9.78 4.80 -14.68
C THR A 97 10.58 5.02 -13.41
#